data_AF-A9RPN8-F1
#
_entry.id   AF-A9RPN8-F1
#
_cell.length_a   1.000
_cell.length_b   1.000
_cell.length_c   1.000
_cell.angle_alpha   90.00
_cell.angle_beta   90.00
_cell.angle_gamma   90.00
#
_symmetry.space_group_name_H-M   'P 1'
#
loop_
_entity.id
_entity.type
_entity.pdbx_description
1 polymer ?
#
loop_
_entity_poly.entity_id
_entity_poly.type
_entity_poly.pdbx_seq_one_letter_code
_entity_poly.pdbx_strand_id
1 'polypeptide(L)'
;MGRLYLIQLDGRVYSCRYCRSHLAQCDELVSKSFHCRHGKAYLFNTVVNVSLGPQEDRLMTTGKHTVADICCNCCQQVVGWKYESAFEKSQKYKEGKFILERAKMIDGDGASFYLDAHEVDSDADNE
;
A
#
# COMPACT_ATOMS: atom_id res chain seq x y z
N MET A 1 -23.14 -20.64 -2.52
CA MET A 1 -22.15 -19.54 -2.46
C MET A 1 -20.77 -20.14 -2.26
N GLY A 2 -19.82 -19.88 -3.15
CA GLY A 2 -18.48 -20.49 -3.13
C GLY A 2 -17.63 -19.96 -1.97
N ARG A 3 -16.73 -20.80 -1.44
CA ARG A 3 -15.75 -20.38 -0.42
C ARG A 3 -14.67 -19.51 -1.08
N LEU A 4 -14.39 -18.34 -0.52
CA LEU A 4 -13.22 -17.54 -0.91
C LEU A 4 -11.96 -18.28 -0.46
N TYR A 5 -11.07 -18.56 -1.41
CA TYR A 5 -9.75 -19.11 -1.11
C TYR A 5 -8.79 -17.96 -0.84
N LEU A 6 -8.44 -17.75 0.44
CA LEU A 6 -7.49 -16.73 0.86
C LEU A 6 -6.17 -17.38 1.26
N ILE A 7 -5.07 -16.83 0.72
CA ILE A 7 -3.71 -17.23 1.05
C ILE A 7 -3.42 -16.80 2.50
N GLN A 8 -3.00 -17.76 3.32
CA GLN A 8 -2.45 -17.50 4.65
C GLN A 8 -0.93 -17.37 4.51
N LEU A 9 -0.40 -16.31 5.09
CA LEU A 9 1.03 -16.02 5.12
C LEU A 9 1.56 -16.26 6.52
N ASP A 10 2.75 -16.85 6.62
CA ASP A 10 3.43 -17.09 7.89
C ASP A 10 4.29 -15.89 8.31
N GLY A 11 4.60 -15.81 9.61
CA GLY A 11 5.50 -14.80 10.17
C GLY A 11 4.87 -13.41 10.32
N ARG A 12 5.65 -12.36 10.08
CA ARG A 12 5.19 -10.96 10.21
C ARG A 12 4.54 -10.49 8.92
N VAL A 13 3.29 -10.07 9.02
CA VAL A 13 2.42 -9.83 7.87
C VAL A 13 1.73 -8.47 8.00
N TYR A 14 1.68 -7.76 6.88
CA TYR A 14 0.79 -6.62 6.67
C TYR A 14 -0.60 -7.14 6.28
N SER A 15 -1.62 -6.72 7.03
CA SER A 15 -2.98 -7.17 6.84
C SER A 15 -3.93 -6.02 6.52
N CYS A 16 -4.99 -6.30 5.76
CA CYS A 16 -6.03 -5.33 5.44
C CYS A 16 -6.66 -4.76 6.72
N ARG A 17 -6.75 -3.44 6.84
CA ARG A 17 -7.28 -2.77 8.03
C ARG A 17 -8.74 -3.13 8.33
N TYR A 18 -9.52 -3.41 7.29
CA TYR A 18 -10.96 -3.60 7.40
C TYR A 18 -11.39 -5.02 7.73
N CYS A 19 -10.72 -6.03 7.17
CA CYS A 19 -11.10 -7.44 7.33
C CYS A 19 -9.98 -8.34 7.84
N ARG A 20 -8.79 -7.79 8.11
CA ARG A 20 -7.60 -8.53 8.57
C ARG A 20 -7.04 -9.58 7.60
N SER A 21 -7.56 -9.67 6.36
CA SER A 21 -6.97 -10.51 5.31
C SER A 21 -5.49 -10.17 5.10
N HIS A 22 -4.64 -11.18 5.00
CA HIS A 22 -3.20 -11.01 4.80
C HIS A 22 -2.96 -10.38 3.42
N LEU A 23 -2.10 -9.38 3.34
CA LEU A 23 -1.79 -8.66 2.09
C LEU A 23 -0.33 -8.86 1.67
N ALA A 24 0.63 -8.77 2.58
CA ALA A 24 2.05 -8.95 2.24
C ALA A 24 2.87 -9.38 3.45
N GLN A 25 3.94 -10.15 3.23
CA GLN A 25 4.92 -10.40 4.29
C GLN A 25 5.83 -9.20 4.48
N CYS A 26 6.42 -9.04 5.66
CA CYS A 26 7.40 -7.98 5.91
C CYS A 26 8.65 -8.11 5.04
N ASP A 27 9.03 -9.33 4.65
CA ASP A 27 10.20 -9.58 3.80
C ASP A 27 10.00 -9.11 2.35
N GLU A 28 8.73 -8.94 1.92
CA GLU A 28 8.40 -8.39 0.61
C GLU A 28 8.50 -6.86 0.56
N LEU A 29 8.73 -6.20 1.70
CA LEU A 29 8.84 -4.75 1.78
C LEU A 29 10.14 -4.25 1.15
N VAL A 30 10.00 -3.40 0.13
CA VAL A 30 11.13 -2.80 -0.60
C VAL A 30 11.49 -1.42 -0.04
N SER A 31 10.48 -0.57 0.22
CA SER A 31 10.73 0.79 0.68
C SER A 31 9.51 1.39 1.39
N LYS A 32 9.76 2.15 2.46
CA LYS A 32 8.75 2.92 3.20
C LYS A 32 8.68 4.40 2.79
N SER A 33 9.50 4.82 1.81
CA SER A 33 9.67 6.24 1.44
C SER A 33 8.62 6.75 0.44
N PHE A 34 7.56 5.98 0.20
CA PHE A 34 6.51 6.34 -0.75
C PHE A 34 5.37 7.09 -0.05
N HIS A 35 4.71 7.96 -0.82
CA HIS A 35 3.62 8.78 -0.33
C HIS A 35 2.51 8.81 -1.37
N CYS A 36 1.28 8.82 -0.89
CA CYS A 36 0.05 8.98 -1.65
C CYS A 36 -0.60 10.30 -1.28
N ARG A 37 -1.69 10.65 -1.97
CA ARG A 37 -2.51 11.80 -1.59
C ARG A 37 -3.00 11.76 -0.14
N HIS A 38 -3.17 10.57 0.42
CA HIS A 38 -3.68 10.34 1.79
C HIS A 38 -2.59 9.99 2.81
N GLY A 39 -1.32 10.29 2.53
CA GLY A 39 -0.20 10.09 3.47
C GLY A 39 0.77 8.98 3.06
N LYS A 40 1.35 8.29 4.04
CA LYS A 40 2.42 7.30 3.81
C LYS A 40 1.91 6.06 3.07
N ALA A 41 2.75 5.50 2.21
CA ALA A 41 2.53 4.22 1.56
C ALA A 41 3.85 3.49 1.32
N TYR A 42 3.79 2.18 1.20
CA TYR A 42 4.97 1.34 1.13
C TYR A 42 5.01 0.54 -0.16
N LEU A 43 6.20 0.36 -0.71
CA LEU A 43 6.46 -0.43 -1.90
C LEU A 43 6.80 -1.86 -1.52
N PHE A 44 6.13 -2.82 -2.14
CA PHE A 44 6.31 -4.26 -1.95
C PHE A 44 6.63 -4.96 -3.27
N ASN A 45 7.42 -6.02 -3.19
CA ASN A 45 7.65 -6.91 -4.33
C ASN A 45 6.38 -7.68 -4.68
N THR A 46 5.74 -8.31 -3.70
CA THR A 46 4.53 -9.12 -3.89
C THR A 46 3.42 -8.74 -2.90
N VAL A 47 2.17 -8.80 -3.36
CA VAL A 47 0.96 -8.67 -2.54
C VAL A 47 -0.01 -9.80 -2.90
N VAL A 48 -0.64 -10.41 -1.90
CA VAL A 48 -1.59 -11.52 -2.01
C VAL A 48 -3.00 -11.09 -1.61
N ASN A 49 -3.99 -11.93 -1.94
CA ASN A 49 -5.40 -11.70 -1.60
C ASN A 49 -5.95 -10.37 -2.13
N VAL A 50 -5.45 -9.92 -3.28
CA VAL A 50 -5.95 -8.74 -3.98
C VAL A 50 -6.35 -9.08 -5.41
N SER A 51 -7.24 -8.26 -5.97
CA SER A 51 -7.60 -8.27 -7.38
C SER A 51 -7.15 -6.96 -8.01
N LEU A 52 -6.74 -7.03 -9.28
CA LEU A 52 -6.34 -5.87 -10.07
C LEU A 52 -7.57 -5.24 -10.72
N GLY A 53 -7.69 -3.93 -10.61
CA GLY A 53 -8.60 -3.11 -11.39
C GLY A 53 -8.11 -2.87 -12.82
N PRO A 54 -8.80 -2.01 -13.57
CA PRO A 54 -8.37 -1.62 -14.90
C PRO A 54 -7.03 -0.87 -14.86
N GLN A 55 -6.26 -0.99 -15.94
CA GLN A 55 -5.01 -0.25 -16.09
C GLN A 55 -5.29 1.19 -16.51
N GLU A 56 -4.64 2.13 -15.83
CA GLU A 56 -4.78 3.55 -16.06
C GLU A 56 -3.41 4.24 -16.07
N ASP A 57 -3.24 5.18 -16.99
CA ASP A 57 -2.07 6.03 -17.02
C ASP A 57 -2.21 7.18 -16.00
N ARG A 58 -1.29 7.24 -15.03
CA ARG A 58 -1.26 8.26 -13.98
C ARG A 58 0.04 9.05 -14.05
N LEU A 59 -0.07 10.39 -14.06
CA LEU A 59 1.07 11.28 -13.87
C LEU A 59 1.37 11.38 -12.38
N MET A 60 2.64 11.13 -12.01
CA MET A 60 3.15 11.21 -10.65
C MET A 60 4.39 12.11 -10.63
N THR A 61 4.89 12.44 -9.44
CA THR A 61 6.09 13.29 -9.27
C THR A 61 7.31 12.74 -10.03
N THR A 62 7.42 11.41 -10.16
CA THR A 62 8.52 10.74 -10.86
C THR A 62 8.20 10.41 -12.33
N GLY A 63 7.23 11.09 -12.93
CA GLY A 63 6.83 10.88 -14.32
C GLY A 63 5.57 10.04 -14.52
N LYS A 64 5.31 9.68 -15.78
CA LYS A 64 4.13 8.91 -16.20
C LYS A 64 4.30 7.42 -15.90
N HIS A 65 3.25 6.80 -15.35
CA HIS A 65 3.20 5.38 -15.05
C HIS A 65 1.85 4.81 -15.49
N THR A 66 1.82 3.57 -15.99
CA THR A 66 0.58 2.79 -16.06
C THR A 66 0.44 2.01 -14.76
N VAL A 67 -0.69 2.16 -14.08
CA VAL A 67 -0.97 1.52 -12.79
C VAL A 67 -2.32 0.82 -12.81
N ALA A 68 -2.52 -0.14 -11.92
CA ALA A 68 -3.82 -0.76 -11.68
C ALA A 68 -4.12 -0.74 -10.18
N ASP A 69 -5.25 -0.15 -9.79
CA ASP A 69 -5.67 -0.16 -8.39
C ASP A 69 -5.87 -1.62 -7.92
N ILE A 70 -5.57 -1.90 -6.65
CA ILE A 70 -5.75 -3.23 -6.05
C ILE A 70 -6.80 -3.18 -4.93
N CYS A 71 -7.74 -4.11 -4.98
CA CYS A 71 -8.77 -4.28 -3.96
C CYS A 71 -8.58 -5.58 -3.18
N CYS A 72 -8.87 -5.55 -1.88
CA CYS A 72 -8.82 -6.74 -1.03
C CYS A 72 -9.91 -7.75 -1.45
N ASN A 73 -9.55 -9.00 -1.73
CA ASN A 73 -10.49 -10.03 -2.17
C ASN A 73 -11.56 -10.37 -1.11
N CYS A 74 -11.30 -10.09 0.16
CA CYS A 74 -12.23 -10.37 1.25
C CYS A 74 -13.28 -9.27 1.44
N CYS A 75 -12.88 -7.99 1.44
CA CYS A 75 -13.79 -6.87 1.75
C CYS A 75 -13.96 -5.85 0.63
N GLN A 76 -13.32 -6.07 -0.51
CA GLN A 76 -13.39 -5.26 -1.73
C GLN A 76 -12.95 -3.79 -1.58
N GLN A 77 -12.33 -3.44 -0.44
CA GLN A 77 -11.76 -2.12 -0.23
C GLN A 77 -10.49 -1.97 -1.05
N VAL A 78 -10.32 -0.80 -1.69
CA VAL A 78 -9.06 -0.44 -2.35
C VAL A 78 -8.00 -0.27 -1.26
N VAL A 79 -6.88 -0.97 -1.42
CA VAL A 79 -5.76 -0.99 -0.46
C VAL A 79 -4.49 -0.37 -1.04
N GLY A 80 -4.45 -0.10 -2.34
CA GLY A 80 -3.34 0.55 -3.03
C GLY A 80 -3.37 0.30 -4.53
N TRP A 81 -2.22 0.18 -5.18
CA TRP A 81 -2.12 -0.08 -6.63
C TRP A 81 -0.85 -0.86 -6.99
N LYS A 82 -0.83 -1.44 -8.18
CA LYS A 82 0.35 -2.07 -8.80
C LYS A 82 0.89 -1.18 -9.92
N TYR A 83 2.21 -1.11 -10.06
CA TYR A 83 2.85 -0.53 -11.24
C TYR A 83 2.89 -1.56 -12.36
N GLU A 84 2.20 -1.29 -13.46
CA GLU A 84 2.23 -2.14 -14.66
C GLU A 84 3.35 -1.71 -15.60
N SER A 85 3.53 -0.39 -15.78
CA SER A 85 4.63 0.15 -16.56
C SER A 85 5.08 1.51 -16.05
N ALA A 86 6.36 1.84 -16.27
CA ALA A 86 6.94 3.15 -16.04
C ALA A 86 7.57 3.65 -17.34
N PHE A 87 7.30 4.90 -17.71
CA PHE A 87 7.80 5.45 -18.98
C PHE A 87 9.24 5.96 -18.86
N GLU A 88 9.67 6.34 -17.66
CA GLU A 88 11.04 6.74 -17.38
C GLU A 88 11.93 5.56 -17.02
N LYS A 89 13.12 5.49 -17.62
CA LYS A 89 14.11 4.41 -17.35
C LYS A 89 14.49 4.32 -15.87
N SER A 90 14.62 5.48 -15.20
CA SER A 90 14.94 5.57 -13.77
C SER A 90 13.87 4.97 -12.86
N GLN A 91 12.64 4.79 -13.37
CA GLN A 91 11.50 4.29 -12.60
C GLN A 91 11.16 2.83 -12.91
N LYS A 92 11.86 2.18 -13.86
CA LYS A 92 11.61 0.80 -14.27
C LYS A 92 11.70 -0.21 -13.12
N TYR A 93 12.46 0.09 -12.07
CA TYR A 93 12.54 -0.77 -10.87
C TYR A 93 11.20 -0.92 -10.13
N LYS A 94 10.20 -0.08 -10.41
CA LYS A 94 8.86 -0.17 -9.82
C LYS A 94 7.93 -1.12 -10.58
N GLU A 95 8.21 -1.43 -11.84
CA GLU A 95 7.34 -2.28 -12.65
C GLU A 95 7.15 -3.66 -11.99
N GLY A 96 5.90 -4.14 -11.97
CA GLY A 96 5.50 -5.36 -11.31
C GLY A 96 5.30 -5.25 -9.79
N LYS A 97 5.75 -4.16 -9.16
CA LYS A 97 5.66 -3.96 -7.71
C LYS A 97 4.37 -3.27 -7.30
N PHE A 98 4.09 -3.34 -6.00
CA PHE A 98 2.84 -2.90 -5.41
C PHE A 98 3.07 -1.79 -4.40
N ILE A 99 2.15 -0.83 -4.39
CA ILE A 99 2.00 0.15 -3.32
C ILE A 99 0.83 -0.28 -2.46
N LEU A 100 1.03 -0.33 -1.15
CA LEU A 100 -0.04 -0.41 -0.15
C LEU A 100 -0.06 0.87 0.69
N GLU A 101 -1.26 1.46 0.83
CA GLU A 101 -1.45 2.65 1.65
C GLU A 101 -1.38 2.30 3.14
N ARG A 102 -0.60 3.05 3.92
CA ARG A 102 -0.40 2.76 5.35
C ARG A 102 -1.70 2.84 6.15
N ALA A 103 -2.59 3.76 5.79
CA ALA A 103 -3.91 3.91 6.41
C ALA A 103 -4.84 2.72 6.13
N LYS A 104 -4.57 1.90 5.11
CA LYS A 104 -5.39 0.76 4.69
C LYS A 104 -4.85 -0.58 5.16
N MET A 105 -3.71 -0.59 5.86
CA MET A 105 -3.08 -1.79 6.41
C MET A 105 -2.80 -1.68 7.91
N ILE A 106 -2.59 -2.85 8.52
CA ILE A 106 -2.11 -3.04 9.89
C ILE A 106 -0.74 -3.69 9.80
N ASP A 107 0.23 -3.14 10.52
CA ASP A 107 1.58 -3.69 10.60
C ASP A 107 1.58 -4.95 11.48
N GLY A 108 2.29 -5.99 11.03
CA GLY A 108 2.44 -7.24 11.77
C GLY A 108 3.24 -7.13 13.07
N ASP A 109 3.95 -6.01 13.28
CA ASP A 109 4.82 -5.79 14.44
C ASP A 109 4.12 -5.15 15.65
N GLY A 110 2.84 -4.74 15.56
CA GLY A 110 2.07 -4.21 16.70
C GLY A 110 2.58 -2.89 17.34
N ALA A 111 3.78 -2.41 17.00
CA ALA A 111 4.46 -1.31 17.70
C ALA A 111 4.07 0.10 17.22
N SER A 112 3.23 0.25 16.19
CA SER A 112 2.92 1.55 15.58
C SER A 112 1.70 2.27 16.17
N PHE A 113 1.03 1.73 17.19
CA PHE A 113 -0.21 2.32 17.72
C PHE A 113 -0.02 3.53 18.66
N TYR A 114 1.22 3.99 18.94
CA TYR A 114 1.46 5.05 19.95
C TYR A 114 2.15 6.34 19.46
N LEU A 115 2.47 6.51 18.17
CA LEU A 115 3.26 7.70 17.74
C LEU A 115 2.61 8.62 16.69
N ASP A 116 1.41 8.34 16.18
CA ASP A 116 0.75 9.19 15.17
C ASP A 116 -0.40 10.05 15.75
N ALA A 117 -0.44 10.24 17.07
CA ALA A 117 -1.30 11.22 17.71
C ALA A 117 -0.43 12.29 18.36
N HIS A 118 0.06 13.25 17.57
CA HIS A 118 0.39 14.62 17.99
C HIS A 118 0.83 15.41 16.74
N GLU A 119 -0.12 15.73 15.85
CA GLU A 119 -0.08 17.03 15.17
C GLU A 119 -0.97 17.95 16.00
N VAL A 120 -0.39 18.46 17.09
CA VAL A 120 -0.91 19.66 17.75
C VAL A 120 -0.38 20.81 16.92
N ASP A 121 -1.24 21.34 16.05
CA ASP A 121 -1.09 22.65 15.46
C ASP A 121 -1.07 23.67 16.61
N SER A 122 0.10 24.19 16.92
CA SER A 122 0.30 25.28 17.86
C SER A 122 1.62 25.95 17.53
N ASP A 123 1.52 27.12 16.89
CA ASP A 123 2.21 28.37 17.26
C ASP A 123 1.50 29.45 16.42
N ALA A 124 0.54 30.22 16.93
CA ALA A 124 0.69 31.26 17.96
C ALA A 124 1.84 32.23 17.62
N ASP A 125 1.68 32.99 16.53
CA ASP A 125 2.50 34.18 16.29
C ASP A 125 2.25 35.22 17.38
N ASN A 126 3.31 35.47 18.14
CA ASN A 126 3.49 36.54 19.09
C ASN A 126 4.18 37.72 18.40
N GLU A 127 3.46 38.82 18.18
CA GLU A 127 3.88 40.23 18.43
C GLU A 127 2.73 41.22 18.19
#